data_AF-A0A3M1MT74-F1
#
_entry.id   AF-A0A3M1MT74-F1
#
_cell.length_a   1.000
_cell.length_b   1.000
_cell.length_c   1.000
_cell.angle_alpha   90.00
_cell.angle_beta   90.00
_cell.angle_gamma   90.00
#
_symmetry.space_group_name_H-M   'P 1'
#
loop_
_entity.id
_entity.type
_entity.pdbx_description
1 polymer ?
#
loop_
_entity_poly.entity_id
_entity_poly.type
_entity_poly.pdbx_seq_one_letter_code
_entity_poly.pdbx_strand_id
1 'polypeptide(L)'
;LKKYFILRLPQRPGALKDFLEILGPHDDIARFEYLKKSARNFGTVLIGIETNAPENFDTLVRRLDAGGFAYSDVTDDELIGQFIL
;
A
#
# COMPACT_ATOMS: atom_id res chain seq x y z
N LEU A 1 3.94 -0.33 14.95
CA LEU A 1 4.33 -1.49 14.08
C LEU A 1 4.26 -1.04 12.64
N LYS A 2 5.16 -1.48 11.76
CA LYS A 2 5.26 -0.95 10.40
C LYS A 2 5.31 -2.07 9.35
N LYS A 3 4.56 -1.90 8.27
CA LYS A 3 4.58 -2.76 7.08
C LYS A 3 4.71 -1.94 5.80
N TYR A 4 5.25 -2.57 4.77
CA TYR A 4 5.40 -1.98 3.45
C TYR A 4 4.65 -2.79 2.40
N PHE A 5 3.91 -2.10 1.54
CA PHE A 5 3.10 -2.71 0.49
C PHE A 5 3.39 -2.06 -0.85
N ILE A 6 3.45 -2.86 -1.90
CA ILE A 6 3.38 -2.37 -3.29
C ILE A 6 1.95 -2.52 -3.77
N LEU A 7 1.34 -1.42 -4.18
CA LEU A 7 -0.02 -1.34 -4.72
C LEU A 7 0.01 -1.11 -6.23
N ARG A 8 -0.94 -1.73 -6.93
CA ARG A 8 -1.23 -1.45 -8.33
C ARG A 8 -2.55 -0.67 -8.42
N LEU A 9 -2.43 0.63 -8.68
CA LEU A 9 -3.59 1.52 -8.83
C LEU A 9 -3.95 1.67 -10.32
N PRO A 10 -5.24 1.66 -10.70
CA PRO A 10 -5.64 1.96 -12.06
C PRO A 10 -5.25 3.40 -12.42
N GLN A 11 -4.81 3.63 -13.67
CA GLN A 11 -4.53 4.98 -14.17
C GLN A 11 -5.83 5.73 -14.51
N ARG A 12 -6.62 6.05 -13.48
CA ARG A 12 -7.81 6.91 -13.57
C ARG A 12 -7.78 7.99 -12.48
N PRO A 13 -8.38 9.16 -12.73
CA PRO A 13 -8.58 10.16 -11.68
C PRO A 13 -9.28 9.54 -10.46
N GLY A 14 -8.81 9.88 -9.27
CA GLY A 14 -9.40 9.43 -8.00
C GLY A 14 -8.90 8.07 -7.48
N ALA A 15 -8.15 7.27 -8.26
CA ALA A 15 -7.72 5.94 -7.82
C ALA A 15 -6.92 5.93 -6.49
N LEU A 16 -6.11 6.97 -6.25
CA LEU A 16 -5.41 7.13 -4.98
C LEU A 16 -6.36 7.53 -3.85
N LYS A 17 -7.34 8.39 -4.12
CA LYS A 17 -8.34 8.80 -3.12
C LYS A 17 -9.14 7.59 -2.64
N ASP A 18 -9.59 6.75 -3.58
CA ASP A 18 -10.32 5.51 -3.27
C ASP A 18 -9.50 4.58 -2.35
N PHE A 19 -8.18 4.51 -2.55
CA PHE A 19 -7.29 3.77 -1.67
C PHE A 19 -7.18 4.40 -0.27
N LEU A 20 -7.06 5.73 -0.19
CA LEU A 20 -6.95 6.43 1.10
C LEU A 20 -8.21 6.27 1.96
N GLU A 21 -9.38 6.13 1.33
CA GLU A 21 -10.67 5.90 2.02
C GLU A 21 -10.77 4.51 2.67
N ILE A 22 -9.89 3.56 2.32
CA ILE A 22 -9.84 2.22 2.92
C ILE A 22 -9.10 2.20 4.27
N LEU A 23 -8.18 3.14 4.48
CA LEU A 23 -7.37 3.20 5.68
C LEU A 23 -8.25 3.42 6.91
N GLY A 24 -7.94 2.70 7.98
CA GLY A 24 -8.61 2.84 9.26
C GLY A 24 -8.11 4.07 10.03
N PRO A 25 -8.82 4.42 11.12
CA PRO A 25 -8.44 5.52 12.00
C PRO A 25 -7.11 5.29 12.75
N HIS A 26 -6.53 4.09 12.63
CA HIS A 26 -5.27 3.69 13.26
C HIS A 26 -4.21 3.27 12.23
N ASP A 27 -4.45 3.53 10.95
CA ASP A 27 -3.54 3.19 9.86
C ASP A 27 -2.88 4.48 9.35
N ASP A 28 -1.69 4.78 9.88
CA ASP A 28 -0.93 5.98 9.52
C ASP A 28 -0.03 5.72 8.31
N ILE A 29 -0.04 6.64 7.35
CA ILE A 29 0.86 6.57 6.19
C ILE A 29 2.23 7.09 6.60
N ALA A 30 3.17 6.16 6.77
CA ALA A 30 4.54 6.46 7.15
C ALA A 30 5.48 6.60 5.94
N ARG A 31 5.08 6.12 4.76
CA ARG A 31 5.78 6.35 3.49
C ARG A 31 4.80 6.29 2.32
N PHE A 32 4.99 7.15 1.34
CA PHE A 32 4.22 7.10 0.10
C PHE A 32 5.11 7.47 -1.09
N GLU A 33 5.32 6.52 -2.00
CA GLU A 33 6.13 6.73 -3.20
C GLU A 33 5.43 6.21 -4.45
N TYR A 34 5.35 7.05 -5.47
CA TYR A 34 4.88 6.63 -6.78
C TYR A 34 6.06 6.07 -7.60
N LEU A 35 6.09 4.75 -7.75
CA LEU A 35 7.11 4.07 -8.53
C LEU A 35 6.76 4.18 -10.02
N LYS A 36 7.53 5.00 -10.73
CA LYS A 36 7.34 5.22 -12.17
C LYS A 36 7.80 3.97 -12.95
N LYS A 37 6.86 3.13 -13.40
CA LYS A 37 7.10 2.06 -14.39
C LYS A 37 6.34 2.33 -15.68
N SER A 38 6.94 1.93 -16.80
CA SER A 38 6.50 2.09 -18.20
C SER A 38 5.18 1.37 -18.58
N ALA A 39 4.40 0.91 -17.62
CA ALA A 39 3.14 0.21 -17.87
C ALA A 39 2.03 1.23 -18.15
N ARG A 40 1.38 1.08 -19.31
CA ARG A 40 0.43 2.07 -19.85
C ARG A 40 -0.90 2.18 -19.07
N ASN A 41 -1.22 1.20 -18.22
CA ASN A 41 -2.57 1.04 -17.65
C ASN A 41 -2.63 1.12 -16.11
N PHE A 42 -1.52 0.91 -15.39
CA PHE A 42 -1.49 0.89 -13.92
C PHE A 42 -0.32 1.71 -13.39
N GLY A 43 -0.55 2.44 -12.29
CA GLY A 43 0.49 3.06 -11.48
C GLY A 43 0.95 2.10 -10.39
N THR A 44 2.26 2.07 -10.13
CA THR A 44 2.81 1.31 -9.01
C THR A 44 3.08 2.27 -7.86
N VAL A 45 2.57 1.96 -6.67
CA VAL A 45 2.76 2.78 -5.48
C VAL A 45 3.40 1.92 -4.40
N LEU A 46 4.48 2.39 -3.82
CA LEU A 46 4.99 1.86 -2.57
C LEU A 46 4.37 2.65 -1.43
N ILE A 47 3.77 1.95 -0.47
CA ILE A 47 3.22 2.55 0.73
C ILE A 47 3.78 1.87 1.98
N GLY A 48 4.18 2.68 2.96
CA GLY A 48 4.49 2.22 4.30
C GLY A 48 3.34 2.58 5.23
N ILE A 49 2.75 1.59 5.89
CA ILE A 49 1.69 1.78 6.87
C ILE A 49 2.21 1.47 8.26
N GLU A 50 1.96 2.39 9.18
CA GLU A 50 2.22 2.23 10.59
C GLU A 50 0.89 2.11 11.35
N THR A 51 0.85 1.22 12.33
CA THR A 51 -0.32 1.01 13.18
C THR A 51 0.09 0.66 14.61
N ASN A 52 -0.84 0.81 15.55
CA ASN A 52 -0.61 0.59 16.98
C ASN A 52 -0.70 -0.89 17.40
N ALA A 53 -1.36 -1.74 16.62
CA ALA A 53 -1.63 -3.13 16.98
C ALA A 53 -1.54 -4.06 15.74
N PRO A 54 -0.93 -5.26 15.85
CA PRO A 54 -0.64 -6.10 14.68
C PRO A 54 -1.92 -6.59 13.96
N GLU A 55 -3.02 -6.72 14.68
CA GLU A 55 -4.32 -7.19 14.18
C GLU A 55 -4.97 -6.18 13.22
N ASN A 56 -4.56 -4.91 13.29
CA ASN A 56 -5.02 -3.89 12.35
C ASN A 56 -4.54 -4.17 10.93
N PHE A 57 -3.38 -4.81 10.75
CA PHE A 57 -2.93 -5.21 9.42
C PHE A 57 -3.84 -6.27 8.78
N ASP A 58 -4.36 -7.22 9.57
CA ASP A 58 -5.35 -8.19 9.06
C ASP A 58 -6.64 -7.49 8.64
N THR A 59 -7.05 -6.47 9.40
CA THR A 59 -8.22 -5.65 9.08
C THR A 59 -8.00 -4.84 7.79
N LEU A 60 -6.82 -4.21 7.65
CA LEU A 60 -6.43 -3.47 6.45
C LEU A 60 -6.44 -4.38 5.22
N VAL A 61 -5.79 -5.55 5.30
CA VAL A 61 -5.75 -6.56 4.24
C VAL A 61 -7.15 -6.96 3.79
N ARG A 62 -8.06 -7.26 4.72
CA ARG A 62 -9.45 -7.58 4.39
C ARG A 62 -10.16 -6.46 3.64
N ARG A 63 -9.91 -5.20 3.99
CA ARG A 63 -10.51 -4.06 3.28
C ARG A 63 -9.89 -3.86 1.90
N LEU A 64 -8.59 -4.10 1.74
CA LEU A 64 -7.93 -4.06 0.44
C LEU A 64 -8.50 -5.13 -0.50
N ASP A 65 -8.66 -6.36 0.01
CA ASP A 65 -9.28 -7.46 -0.73
C ASP A 65 -10.73 -7.13 -1.11
N ALA A 66 -11.53 -6.60 -0.16
CA ALA A 66 -12.91 -6.18 -0.40
C ALA A 66 -13.02 -5.02 -1.41
N GLY A 67 -12.03 -4.12 -1.43
CA GLY A 67 -11.92 -3.03 -2.40
C GLY A 67 -11.37 -3.45 -3.77
N GLY A 68 -10.94 -4.71 -3.91
CA GLY A 68 -10.37 -5.23 -5.16
C GLY A 68 -9.00 -4.66 -5.51
N PHE A 69 -8.23 -4.21 -4.51
CA PHE A 69 -6.90 -3.67 -4.72
C PHE A 69 -5.89 -4.80 -4.91
N ALA A 70 -5.07 -4.70 -5.94
CA ALA A 70 -3.93 -5.59 -6.12
C ALA A 70 -2.73 -5.04 -5.33
N TYR A 71 -2.23 -5.82 -4.38
CA TYR A 71 -1.09 -5.46 -3.54
C TYR A 71 -0.11 -6.62 -3.34
N SER A 72 1.06 -6.31 -2.80
CA SER A 72 2.05 -7.26 -2.34
C SER A 72 2.68 -6.74 -1.05
N ASP A 73 2.67 -7.54 0.02
CA ASP A 73 3.42 -7.25 1.24
C ASP A 73 4.90 -7.50 0.96
N VAL A 74 5.72 -6.47 1.14
CA VAL A 74 7.17 -6.48 0.91
C VAL A 74 7.94 -6.14 2.19
N THR A 75 7.29 -6.27 3.34
CA THR A 75 7.87 -5.93 4.65
C THR A 75 9.15 -6.72 4.92
N ASP A 76 9.17 -8.01 4.56
CA ASP A 76 10.30 -8.93 4.77
C ASP A 76 11.10 -9.20 3.47
N ASP A 77 10.89 -8.41 2.43
CA ASP A 77 11.64 -8.54 1.17
C ASP A 77 13.00 -7.84 1.32
N GLU A 78 14.07 -8.63 1.46
CA GLU A 78 15.44 -8.13 1.65
C GLU A 78 15.95 -7.26 0.49
N LEU A 79 15.51 -7.54 -0.74
CA LEU A 79 15.94 -6.78 -1.92
C LEU A 79 15.26 -5.41 -1.92
N ILE A 80 13.96 -5.38 -1.65
CA ILE A 80 13.20 -4.14 -1.53
C ILE A 80 13.68 -3.32 -0.32
N GLY A 81 14.01 -3.99 0.80
CA GLY A 81 14.56 -3.36 2.00
C GLY A 81 15.77 -2.47 1.72
N GLN A 82 16.65 -2.85 0.78
CA GLN A 82 17.82 -2.05 0.39
C GLN A 82 17.49 -0.77 -0.40
N PHE A 83 16.32 -0.69 -1.03
CA PHE A 83 15.87 0.49 -1.77
C PHE A 83 14.94 1.38 -0.94
N ILE A 84 14.34 0.82 0.11
CA ILE A 84 13.40 1.51 1.00
C ILE A 84 14.14 2.06 2.24
N LEU A 85 14.89 1.25 2.98
CA LEU A 85 15.59 1.68 4.20
C LEU A 85 16.91 2.41 3.88
#